data_AF-A0A944S466-F1
#
_entry.id   AF-A0A944S466-F1
#
_cell.length_a   1.000
_cell.length_b   1.000
_cell.length_c   1.000
_cell.angle_alpha   90.00
_cell.angle_beta   90.00
_cell.angle_gamma   90.00
#
_symmetry.space_group_name_H-M   'P 1'
#
loop_
_entity.id
_entity.type
_entity.pdbx_description
1 polymer ?
#
loop_
_entity_poly.entity_id
_entity_poly.type
_entity_poly.pdbx_seq_one_letter_code
_entity_poly.pdbx_strand_id
1 'polypeptide(L)'
;MSEQTLAAPAAFEPSFPAPLSDPTVDPWMQVEEACATALTLSHEVRHQVDDGVDAHNLVPLLHRQREAVAQLQSALGTLVSMPHPDQGARRDHLGQQLRELLNLHDTSIDTLSTRGVRLSGGRIR
;
A
#
# COMPACT_ATOMS: atom_id res chain seq x y z
N MET A 1 18.24 61.40 -42.71
CA MET A 1 16.94 61.32 -42.03
C MET A 1 16.99 60.11 -41.13
N SER A 2 16.81 60.34 -39.83
CA SER A 2 16.87 59.34 -38.76
C SER A 2 15.59 58.53 -38.73
N GLU A 3 15.69 57.20 -38.64
CA GLU A 3 14.73 56.42 -37.83
C GLU A 3 15.50 55.33 -37.09
N GLN A 4 15.30 55.35 -35.78
CA GLN A 4 15.85 54.49 -34.76
C GLN A 4 14.72 53.51 -34.37
N THR A 5 14.96 52.21 -34.41
CA THR A 5 14.05 51.18 -33.87
C THR A 5 14.84 49.88 -33.80
N LEU A 6 14.75 49.03 -32.80
CA LEU A 6 14.33 49.07 -31.40
C LEU A 6 14.73 47.66 -30.93
N ALA A 7 15.19 47.55 -29.70
CA ALA A 7 15.71 46.33 -29.10
C ALA A 7 14.84 45.07 -29.32
N ALA A 8 15.50 43.94 -29.52
CA ALA A 8 15.08 42.66 -28.93
C ALA A 8 16.30 41.73 -28.81
N PRO A 9 16.82 41.47 -27.60
CA PRO A 9 17.75 40.37 -27.40
C PRO A 9 17.01 39.05 -27.65
N ALA A 10 17.71 38.10 -28.26
CA ALA A 10 17.25 36.73 -28.44
C ALA A 10 16.74 36.17 -27.10
N ALA A 11 15.43 36.16 -26.93
CA ALA A 11 14.78 35.37 -25.92
C ALA A 11 14.94 33.91 -26.38
N PHE A 12 15.98 33.27 -25.85
CA PHE A 12 16.08 31.83 -25.73
C PHE A 12 14.75 31.37 -25.14
N GLU A 13 13.79 30.95 -25.97
CA GLU A 13 12.65 30.18 -25.51
C GLU A 13 13.24 28.92 -24.90
N PRO A 14 13.26 28.75 -23.57
CA PRO A 14 13.47 27.42 -23.08
C PRO A 14 12.15 26.71 -23.38
N SER A 15 12.15 25.88 -24.42
CA SER A 15 11.20 24.78 -24.55
C SER A 15 11.41 23.86 -23.33
N PHE A 16 10.95 24.30 -22.16
CA PHE A 16 10.60 23.40 -21.09
C PHE A 16 9.27 22.80 -21.52
N PRO A 17 9.21 21.52 -21.93
CA PRO A 17 7.94 20.83 -21.80
C PRO A 17 7.46 21.03 -20.36
N ALA A 18 6.17 21.36 -20.22
CA ALA A 18 5.47 21.49 -18.96
C ALA A 18 5.94 20.44 -17.95
N PRO A 19 5.92 20.71 -16.62
CA PRO A 19 6.11 19.65 -15.66
C PRO A 19 5.15 18.54 -16.08
N LEU A 20 5.71 17.40 -16.47
CA LEU A 20 4.95 16.19 -16.70
C LEU A 20 4.29 15.96 -15.35
N SER A 21 3.03 16.41 -15.21
CA SER A 21 2.12 15.89 -14.22
C SER A 21 2.33 14.40 -14.26
N ASP A 22 2.86 13.79 -13.21
CA ASP A 22 3.12 12.35 -13.15
C ASP A 22 1.74 11.65 -13.19
N PRO A 23 1.25 11.14 -14.33
CA PRO A 23 -0.19 10.91 -14.46
C PRO A 23 -0.45 9.45 -14.85
N THR A 24 0.27 8.48 -14.31
CA THR A 24 0.09 7.09 -14.82
C THR A 24 0.57 5.99 -13.88
N VAL A 25 0.42 6.11 -12.56
CA VAL A 25 0.51 4.90 -11.75
C VAL A 25 -0.72 4.05 -12.08
N ASP A 26 -0.50 2.93 -12.77
CA ASP A 26 -1.54 1.97 -13.17
C ASP A 26 -2.35 1.59 -11.91
N PRO A 27 -3.68 1.81 -11.88
CA PRO A 27 -4.48 1.56 -10.69
C PRO A 27 -4.42 0.10 -10.26
N TRP A 28 -4.22 -0.82 -11.21
CA TRP A 28 -3.95 -2.22 -10.91
C TRP A 28 -2.61 -2.43 -10.21
N MET A 29 -1.55 -1.79 -10.70
CA MET A 29 -0.23 -1.86 -10.08
C MET A 29 -0.26 -1.33 -8.64
N GLN A 30 -1.00 -0.24 -8.37
CA GLN A 30 -1.19 0.26 -7.00
C GLN A 30 -1.86 -0.77 -6.09
N VAL A 31 -2.91 -1.44 -6.60
CA VAL A 31 -3.63 -2.46 -5.82
C VAL A 31 -2.75 -3.68 -5.60
N GLU A 32 -1.97 -4.12 -6.59
CA GLU A 32 -1.04 -5.23 -6.46
C GLU A 32 0.08 -4.92 -5.46
N GLU A 33 0.65 -3.72 -5.51
CA GLU A 33 1.68 -3.28 -4.56
C GLU A 33 1.13 -3.18 -3.13
N ALA A 34 -0.06 -2.60 -2.96
CA ALA A 34 -0.74 -2.53 -1.67
C ALA A 34 -1.07 -3.93 -1.14
N CYS A 35 -1.49 -4.85 -2.02
CA CYS A 35 -1.79 -6.23 -1.65
C CYS A 35 -0.53 -7.00 -1.25
N ALA A 36 0.55 -6.88 -2.02
CA ALA A 36 1.85 -7.47 -1.71
C ALA A 36 2.38 -6.96 -0.37
N THR A 37 2.34 -5.65 -0.13
CA THR A 37 2.76 -5.03 1.13
C THR A 37 1.95 -5.57 2.31
N ALA A 38 0.62 -5.64 2.16
CA ALA A 38 -0.26 -6.15 3.22
C ALA A 38 -0.04 -7.65 3.48
N LEU A 39 0.25 -8.45 2.44
CA LEU A 39 0.61 -9.86 2.58
C LEU A 39 1.95 -10.04 3.32
N THR A 40 2.99 -9.30 2.92
CA THR A 40 4.30 -9.34 3.59
C THR A 40 4.17 -9.02 5.08
N LEU A 41 3.46 -7.93 5.42
CA LEU A 41 3.22 -7.55 6.81
C LEU A 41 2.40 -8.61 7.55
N SER A 42 1.41 -9.23 6.89
CA SER A 42 0.59 -10.29 7.51
C SER A 42 1.39 -11.55 7.82
N HIS A 43 2.31 -11.94 6.92
CA HIS A 43 3.26 -13.03 7.16
C HIS A 43 4.24 -12.68 8.28
N GLU A 44 4.70 -11.42 8.35
CA GLU A 44 5.59 -10.95 9.42
C GLU A 44 4.90 -10.94 10.78
N VAL A 45 3.65 -10.45 10.87
CA VAL A 45 2.81 -10.58 12.09
C VAL A 45 2.76 -12.03 12.53
N ARG A 46 2.41 -12.93 11.61
CA ARG A 46 2.23 -14.34 11.93
C ARG A 46 3.52 -14.96 12.46
N HIS A 47 4.65 -14.69 11.81
CA HIS A 47 5.95 -15.18 12.28
C HIS A 47 6.26 -14.68 13.70
N GLN A 48 6.05 -13.39 13.98
CA GLN A 48 6.27 -12.80 15.30
C GLN A 48 5.32 -13.36 16.37
N VAL A 49 4.08 -13.68 15.99
CA VAL A 49 3.09 -14.33 16.86
C VAL A 49 3.45 -15.79 17.13
N ASP A 50 3.91 -16.51 16.11
CA ASP A 50 4.35 -17.91 16.23
C ASP A 50 5.60 -18.02 17.13
N ASP A 51 6.53 -17.06 17.01
CA ASP A 51 7.75 -16.94 17.84
C ASP A 51 7.47 -16.43 19.26
N GLY A 52 6.25 -15.95 19.53
CA GLY A 52 5.83 -15.51 20.87
C GLY A 52 6.47 -14.20 21.32
N VAL A 53 6.71 -13.28 20.39
CA VAL A 53 7.42 -12.01 20.64
C VAL A 53 6.58 -11.03 21.46
N ASP A 54 7.27 -10.19 22.24
CA ASP A 54 6.67 -9.19 23.12
C ASP A 54 5.70 -8.23 22.40
N ALA A 55 4.64 -7.87 23.12
CA ALA A 55 3.62 -6.92 22.66
C ALA A 55 4.19 -5.59 22.17
N HIS A 56 5.33 -5.14 22.71
CA HIS A 56 5.98 -3.90 22.32
C HIS A 56 6.46 -3.91 20.85
N ASN A 57 6.87 -5.07 20.34
CA ASN A 57 7.29 -5.23 18.95
C ASN A 57 6.10 -5.58 18.05
N LEU A 58 5.12 -6.31 18.59
CA LEU A 58 3.95 -6.76 17.83
C LEU A 58 2.96 -5.63 17.53
N VAL A 59 2.68 -4.74 18.49
CA VAL A 59 1.67 -3.66 18.34
C VAL A 59 1.99 -2.69 17.21
N PRO A 60 3.23 -2.16 17.05
CA PRO A 60 3.59 -1.31 15.92
C PRO A 60 3.40 -2.01 14.56
N LEU A 61 3.67 -3.31 14.52
CA LEU A 61 3.57 -4.12 13.31
C LEU A 61 2.10 -4.34 12.92
N LEU A 62 1.23 -4.61 13.89
CA LEU A 62 -0.23 -4.65 13.70
C LEU A 62 -0.79 -3.31 13.21
N HIS A 63 -0.27 -2.18 13.71
CA HIS A 63 -0.66 -0.86 13.23
C HIS A 63 -0.30 -0.66 11.75
N ARG A 64 0.93 -1.01 11.35
CA ARG A 64 1.36 -0.95 9.94
C ARG A 64 0.53 -1.87 9.04
N GLN A 65 0.23 -3.09 9.51
CA GLN A 65 -0.63 -4.02 8.77
C GLN A 65 -2.02 -3.42 8.55
N ARG A 66 -2.62 -2.82 9.59
CA ARG A 66 -3.92 -2.13 9.48
C ARG A 66 -3.89 -0.99 8.47
N GLU A 67 -2.84 -0.17 8.49
CA GLU A 67 -2.68 0.93 7.53
C GLU A 67 -2.53 0.42 6.10
N ALA A 68 -1.75 -0.63 5.87
CA ALA A 68 -1.60 -1.25 4.56
C ALA A 68 -2.93 -1.83 4.05
N VAL A 69 -3.73 -2.47 4.90
CA VAL A 69 -5.07 -2.97 4.55
C VAL A 69 -6.02 -1.82 4.22
N ALA A 70 -5.97 -0.70 4.97
CA ALA A 70 -6.79 0.47 4.65
C ALA A 70 -6.41 1.10 3.30
N GLN A 71 -5.12 1.17 2.97
CA GLN A 71 -4.64 1.62 1.66
C GLN A 71 -5.10 0.68 0.54
N LEU A 72 -5.01 -0.65 0.76
CA LEU A 72 -5.53 -1.64 -0.18
C LEU A 72 -7.04 -1.49 -0.41
N GLN A 73 -7.83 -1.29 0.65
CA GLN A 73 -9.27 -1.04 0.53
C GLN A 73 -9.58 0.22 -0.27
N SER A 74 -8.83 1.30 -0.05
CA SER A 74 -8.96 2.54 -0.82
C SER A 74 -8.62 2.31 -2.29
N ALA A 75 -7.52 1.62 -2.59
CA ALA A 75 -7.09 1.32 -3.95
C ALA A 75 -8.10 0.41 -4.68
N LEU A 76 -8.64 -0.60 -3.99
CA LEU A 76 -9.72 -1.45 -4.51
C LEU A 76 -10.99 -0.66 -4.80
N GLY A 77 -11.38 0.28 -3.93
CA GLY A 77 -12.54 1.14 -4.16
C GLY A 77 -12.40 1.97 -5.44
N THR A 78 -11.21 2.51 -5.68
CA THR A 78 -10.86 3.22 -6.92
C THR A 78 -10.92 2.29 -8.13
N LEU A 79 -10.37 1.07 -8.00
CA LEU A 79 -10.33 0.08 -9.09
C LEU A 79 -11.74 -0.42 -9.48
N VAL A 80 -12.61 -0.70 -8.51
CA VAL A 80 -13.99 -1.17 -8.75
C VAL A 80 -14.86 -0.10 -9.41
N SER A 81 -14.54 1.17 -9.20
CA SER A 81 -15.25 2.30 -9.80
C SER A 81 -14.96 2.48 -11.30
N MET A 82 -13.97 1.75 -11.85
CA MET A 82 -13.59 1.84 -13.25
C MET A 82 -13.77 0.50 -13.98
N PRO A 83 -14.53 0.45 -15.09
CA PRO A 83 -14.63 -0.75 -15.89
C PRO A 83 -13.30 -1.04 -16.61
N HIS A 84 -12.76 -2.23 -16.39
CA HIS A 84 -11.48 -2.67 -16.97
C HIS A 84 -11.71 -3.95 -17.79
N PRO A 85 -12.02 -3.82 -19.10
CA PRO A 85 -12.15 -4.98 -19.98
C PRO A 85 -10.81 -5.74 -20.05
N ASP A 86 -10.88 -7.06 -20.19
CA ASP A 86 -9.73 -7.98 -20.35
C ASP A 86 -8.79 -8.16 -19.14
N GLN A 87 -9.17 -7.69 -17.94
CA GLN A 87 -8.37 -7.88 -16.71
C GLN A 87 -8.83 -9.07 -15.83
N GLY A 88 -9.55 -10.04 -16.41
CA GLY A 88 -10.14 -11.17 -15.68
C GLY A 88 -9.11 -11.98 -14.90
N ALA A 89 -7.99 -12.35 -15.53
CA ALA A 89 -6.94 -13.12 -14.88
C ALA A 89 -6.25 -12.35 -13.74
N ARG A 90 -6.01 -11.04 -13.91
CA ARG A 90 -5.40 -10.16 -12.90
C ARG A 90 -6.33 -9.99 -11.69
N ARG A 91 -7.64 -9.85 -11.94
CA ARG A 91 -8.68 -9.85 -10.92
C ARG A 91 -8.76 -11.17 -10.14
N ASP A 92 -8.67 -12.30 -10.84
CA ASP A 92 -8.75 -13.62 -10.20
C ASP A 92 -7.50 -13.90 -9.36
N HIS A 93 -6.31 -13.49 -9.84
CA HIS A 93 -5.06 -13.55 -9.08
C HIS A 93 -5.14 -12.69 -7.81
N LEU A 94 -5.57 -11.44 -7.97
CA LEU A 94 -5.81 -10.54 -6.85
C LEU A 94 -6.81 -11.13 -5.84
N GLY A 95 -7.90 -11.74 -6.33
CA GLY A 95 -8.88 -12.42 -5.48
C GLY A 95 -8.30 -13.57 -4.67
N GLN A 96 -7.33 -14.30 -5.23
CA GLN A 96 -6.59 -15.34 -4.49
C GLN A 96 -5.71 -14.73 -3.40
N GLN A 97 -4.96 -13.67 -3.71
CA GLN A 97 -4.14 -12.95 -2.75
C GLN A 97 -4.95 -12.35 -1.59
N LEU A 98 -6.13 -11.80 -1.89
CA LEU A 98 -7.06 -11.29 -0.86
C LEU A 98 -7.60 -12.41 0.03
N ARG A 99 -7.92 -13.57 -0.53
CA ARG A 99 -8.34 -14.74 0.26
C ARG A 99 -7.20 -15.25 1.16
N GLU A 100 -5.98 -15.27 0.65
CA GLU A 100 -4.80 -15.62 1.45
C GLU A 100 -4.63 -14.63 2.62
N LEU A 101 -4.74 -13.33 2.34
CA LEU A 101 -4.62 -12.28 3.35
C LEU A 101 -5.67 -12.44 4.46
N LEU A 102 -6.93 -12.73 4.11
CA LEU A 102 -7.99 -13.00 5.08
C LEU A 102 -7.69 -14.26 5.92
N ASN A 103 -7.23 -15.34 5.28
CA ASN A 103 -6.90 -16.58 5.99
C ASN A 103 -5.73 -16.40 6.97
N LEU A 104 -4.70 -15.63 6.58
CA LEU A 104 -3.58 -15.27 7.46
C LEU A 104 -4.05 -14.44 8.65
N HIS A 105 -4.96 -13.49 8.41
CA HIS A 105 -5.53 -12.66 9.46
C HIS A 105 -6.33 -13.49 10.47
N ASP A 106 -7.25 -14.34 10.01
CA ASP A 106 -8.07 -15.19 10.86
C ASP A 106 -7.20 -16.14 11.71
N THR A 107 -6.19 -16.76 11.10
CA THR A 107 -5.24 -17.62 11.80
C THR A 107 -4.42 -16.85 12.84
N SER A 108 -4.00 -15.62 12.53
CA SER A 108 -3.26 -14.79 13.47
C SER A 108 -4.12 -14.40 14.68
N ILE A 109 -5.40 -14.08 14.47
CA ILE A 109 -6.36 -13.77 15.55
C ILE A 109 -6.60 -15.00 16.42
N ASP A 110 -6.84 -16.17 15.82
CA ASP A 110 -7.04 -17.41 16.56
C ASP A 110 -5.83 -17.74 17.44
N THR A 111 -4.62 -17.56 16.90
CA THR A 111 -3.37 -17.80 17.62
C THR A 111 -3.16 -16.80 18.75
N LEU A 112 -3.44 -15.51 18.51
CA LEU A 112 -3.37 -14.45 19.52
C LEU A 112 -4.39 -14.66 20.64
N SER A 113 -5.60 -15.09 20.29
CA SER A 113 -6.70 -15.40 21.22
C SER A 113 -6.37 -16.62 22.08
N THR A 114 -5.87 -17.69 21.47
CA THR A 114 -5.56 -18.96 22.14
C THR A 114 -4.33 -18.85 23.03
N ARG A 115 -3.25 -18.21 22.56
CA ARG A 115 -2.00 -18.11 23.32
C ARG A 115 -2.03 -16.97 24.34
N GLY A 116 -2.87 -15.97 24.11
CA GLY A 116 -2.81 -14.69 24.79
C GLY A 116 -1.50 -13.98 24.44
N VAL A 117 -1.56 -12.75 23.94
CA VAL A 117 -0.36 -11.92 23.89
C VAL A 117 0.15 -11.83 25.32
N ARG A 118 1.34 -12.38 25.59
CA ARG A 118 2.05 -12.09 26.83
C ARG A 118 2.40 -10.62 26.77
N LEU A 119 1.46 -9.79 27.23
CA LEU A 119 1.70 -8.40 27.52
C LEU A 119 2.80 -8.44 28.59
N SER A 120 4.03 -8.18 28.17
CA SER A 120 5.17 -8.08 29.08
C SER A 120 4.93 -6.90 29.99
N GLY A 121 4.26 -7.20 31.09
CA GLY A 121 3.76 -6.32 32.13
C GLY A 121 3.12 -7.24 33.16
N GLY A 122 3.89 -7.60 34.18
CA GLY A 122 3.65 -8.75 35.04
C GLY A 122 2.20 -8.96 35.48
N ARG A 123 1.79 -10.22 35.56
CA ARG A 123 0.75 -10.60 36.52
C ARG A 123 1.32 -10.36 37.92
N ILE A 124 1.15 -9.14 38.43
CA ILE A 124 1.12 -8.92 39.87
C ILE A 124 -0.23 -9.48 40.34
N ARG A 125 -0.14 -10.74 40.78
CA ARG A 125 -1.01 -11.44 41.72
C ARG A 125 -2.35 -11.96 41.21
#